data_AF-A0A1N6FV93-F1
#
_entry.id   AF-A0A1N6FV93-F1
#
_cell.length_a   1.000
_cell.length_b   1.000
_cell.length_c   1.000
_cell.angle_alpha   90.00
_cell.angle_beta   90.00
_cell.angle_gamma   90.00
#
_symmetry.space_group_name_H-M   'P 1'
#
loop_
_entity.id
_entity.type
_entity.pdbx_description
1 polymer ?
#
loop_
_entity_poly.entity_id
_entity_poly.type
_entity_poly.pdbx_seq_one_letter_code
_entity_poly.pdbx_strand_id
1 'polypeptide(L)'
;MIDGKGGSGTGFLVAPGILATNSHVIDGEYIANLEIRFPSADEGKKGPVQAELLYEDVKRDLAFLAVKTDLPALQVAPSYRYRKGEDVTVIGNPGVDGETVLENAISRGVMSSKAQIDGQQFYQLGIAVNPGNSGGPVFDSHGQVIGVVTLRIPGKEELSFCIPVEELQAGMTKLKSQSSGLANEVRSHHRMMTTYKCLGAAGAVFGIALELRVASRSDPGNQDLKEKVGKLDEALAKLDQSLLFKLSEETRDARNDPLFPRPARTKVGALADNYKKLRQTYDQPQSNAPVATIRALKATHRRLVVEIGSDLKQEVPKGLLEALDDHLVTGSSMAMTIPFPSSGSARSRIWERHGITPPSSRLGRTGIGSRSGIRTPSRISPRSRFGR
;
A
#
# COMPACT_ATOMS: atom_id res chain seq x y z
N MET A 1 -12.92 -8.08 -9.11
CA MET A 1 -11.92 -7.00 -9.08
C MET A 1 -12.35 -5.97 -8.06
N ILE A 2 -11.40 -5.46 -7.28
CA ILE A 2 -11.60 -4.39 -6.29
C ILE A 2 -10.67 -3.26 -6.69
N ASP A 3 -11.23 -2.10 -7.04
CA ASP A 3 -10.46 -0.94 -7.46
C ASP A 3 -10.61 0.19 -6.44
N GLY A 4 -9.49 0.64 -5.91
CA GLY A 4 -9.36 1.89 -5.15
C GLY A 4 -8.51 2.90 -5.92
N LYS A 5 -8.37 4.10 -5.37
CA LYS A 5 -7.52 5.14 -5.99
C LYS A 5 -6.03 4.86 -5.79
N GLY A 6 -5.67 4.21 -4.69
CA GLY A 6 -4.30 3.85 -4.31
C GLY A 6 -3.84 2.48 -4.82
N GLY A 7 -4.74 1.63 -5.32
CA GLY A 7 -4.39 0.30 -5.82
C GLY A 7 -5.61 -0.55 -6.17
N SER A 8 -5.35 -1.75 -6.67
CA SER A 8 -6.37 -2.74 -6.99
C SER A 8 -6.03 -4.10 -6.39
N GLY A 9 -7.05 -4.95 -6.30
CA GLY A 9 -6.93 -6.31 -5.82
C GLY A 9 -8.05 -7.21 -6.32
N THR A 10 -8.06 -8.43 -5.80
CA THR A 10 -9.11 -9.41 -6.08
C THR A 10 -9.95 -9.64 -4.83
N GLY A 11 -11.20 -10.01 -5.06
CA GLY A 11 -12.06 -10.58 -4.04
C GLY A 11 -13.10 -11.46 -4.71
N PHE A 12 -13.79 -12.25 -3.90
CA PHE A 12 -14.77 -13.22 -4.38
C PHE A 12 -15.91 -13.38 -3.39
N LEU A 13 -17.09 -13.74 -3.89
CA LEU A 13 -18.26 -13.96 -3.04
C LEU A 13 -18.10 -15.29 -2.28
N VAL A 14 -18.21 -15.23 -0.95
CA VAL A 14 -18.17 -16.39 -0.04
C VAL A 14 -19.54 -16.74 0.53
N ALA A 15 -20.50 -15.84 0.38
CA ALA A 15 -21.92 -16.02 0.65
C ALA A 15 -22.69 -14.98 -0.18
N PRO A 16 -24.03 -15.10 -0.32
CA PRO A 16 -24.83 -14.11 -1.05
C PRO A 16 -24.55 -12.68 -0.55
N GLY A 17 -24.08 -11.80 -1.45
CA GLY A 17 -23.75 -10.42 -1.14
C GLY A 17 -22.55 -10.20 -0.19
N ILE A 18 -21.81 -11.24 0.18
CA ILE A 18 -20.62 -11.13 1.06
C ILE A 18 -19.38 -11.49 0.26
N LEU A 19 -18.51 -10.50 0.07
CA LEU A 19 -17.24 -10.61 -0.63
C LEU A 19 -16.09 -10.71 0.35
N ALA A 20 -15.21 -11.69 0.17
CA ALA A 20 -13.95 -11.81 0.89
C ALA A 20 -12.79 -11.24 0.07
N THR A 21 -11.84 -10.60 0.75
CA THR A 21 -10.58 -10.09 0.20
C THR A 21 -9.54 -10.01 1.32
N ASN A 22 -8.34 -9.48 1.03
CA ASN A 22 -7.37 -9.18 2.07
C ASN A 22 -7.63 -7.83 2.74
N SER A 23 -7.27 -7.70 4.01
CA SER A 23 -7.32 -6.41 4.72
C SER A 23 -6.36 -5.41 4.07
N HIS A 24 -5.16 -5.84 3.65
CA HIS A 24 -4.22 -4.93 3.00
C HIS A 24 -4.66 -4.42 1.61
N VAL A 25 -5.64 -5.07 0.96
CA VAL A 25 -6.21 -4.59 -0.32
C VAL A 25 -7.08 -3.35 -0.10
N ILE A 26 -7.76 -3.28 1.04
CA ILE A 26 -8.59 -2.13 1.43
C ILE A 26 -7.84 -1.14 2.34
N ASP A 27 -6.63 -1.48 2.81
CA ASP A 27 -5.85 -0.62 3.70
C ASP A 27 -5.42 0.68 3.02
N GLY A 28 -5.56 1.78 3.76
CA GLY A 28 -5.22 3.12 3.26
C GLY A 28 -6.20 3.63 2.23
N GLU A 29 -7.35 2.96 2.04
CA GLU A 29 -8.44 3.46 1.25
C GLU A 29 -9.73 3.66 2.01
N TYR A 30 -10.50 4.66 1.59
CA TYR A 30 -11.84 4.83 2.13
C TYR A 30 -12.78 3.85 1.43
N ILE A 31 -13.55 3.09 2.19
CA ILE A 31 -14.47 2.08 1.64
C ILE A 31 -15.44 2.67 0.62
N ALA A 32 -15.88 3.92 0.81
CA ALA A 32 -16.76 4.64 -0.11
C ALA A 32 -16.10 5.00 -1.46
N ASN A 33 -14.77 4.83 -1.58
CA ASN A 33 -14.04 5.00 -2.83
C ASN A 33 -13.76 3.67 -3.54
N LEU A 34 -14.09 2.54 -2.94
CA LEU A 34 -13.89 1.24 -3.56
C LEU A 34 -14.97 0.99 -4.61
N GLU A 35 -14.53 0.63 -5.81
CA GLU A 35 -15.39 0.11 -6.87
C GLU A 35 -15.18 -1.40 -6.98
N ILE A 36 -16.26 -2.17 -6.85
CA ILE A 36 -16.22 -3.61 -7.03
C ILE A 36 -16.78 -3.97 -8.40
N ARG A 37 -16.01 -4.71 -9.18
CA ARG A 37 -16.43 -5.23 -10.49
C ARG A 37 -16.38 -6.75 -10.51
N PHE A 38 -17.30 -7.37 -11.24
CA PHE A 38 -17.41 -8.81 -11.44
C PHE A 38 -17.18 -9.16 -12.91
N PRO A 39 -15.93 -9.25 -13.40
CA PRO A 39 -15.67 -9.43 -14.83
C PRO A 39 -16.22 -10.73 -15.42
N SER A 40 -16.49 -11.74 -14.58
CA SER A 40 -17.09 -13.02 -14.99
C SER A 40 -18.62 -12.98 -15.12
N ALA A 41 -19.26 -11.87 -14.75
CA ALA A 41 -20.70 -11.73 -14.83
C ALA A 41 -21.14 -11.27 -16.24
N ASP A 42 -22.42 -11.46 -16.55
CA ASP A 42 -23.06 -10.86 -17.72
C ASP A 42 -22.92 -9.33 -17.69
N GLU A 43 -22.91 -8.68 -18.84
CA GLU A 43 -22.55 -7.26 -18.98
C GLU A 43 -23.32 -6.31 -18.06
N GLY A 44 -24.62 -6.55 -17.88
CA GLY A 44 -25.47 -5.75 -16.98
C GLY A 44 -25.19 -5.94 -15.48
N LYS A 45 -24.39 -6.95 -15.11
CA LYS A 45 -24.07 -7.35 -13.73
C LYS A 45 -22.60 -7.19 -13.36
N LYS A 46 -21.76 -6.70 -14.29
CA LYS A 46 -20.31 -6.51 -14.05
C LYS A 46 -19.99 -5.41 -13.04
N GLY A 47 -20.92 -4.51 -12.73
CA GLY A 47 -20.70 -3.36 -11.85
C GLY A 47 -20.30 -2.09 -12.61
N PRO A 48 -19.69 -1.08 -11.94
CA PRO A 48 -19.21 -1.12 -10.56
C PRO A 48 -20.34 -1.17 -9.52
N VAL A 49 -20.09 -1.83 -8.40
CA VAL A 49 -20.96 -1.80 -7.22
C VAL A 49 -20.19 -1.25 -6.02
N GLN A 50 -20.91 -0.53 -5.16
CA GLN A 50 -20.37 -0.01 -3.90
C GLN A 50 -20.31 -1.11 -2.84
N ALA A 51 -19.35 -0.97 -1.93
CA ALA A 51 -19.10 -1.89 -0.84
C ALA A 51 -19.36 -1.24 0.53
N GLU A 52 -19.69 -2.07 1.51
CA GLU A 52 -19.66 -1.70 2.93
C GLU A 52 -18.76 -2.67 3.69
N LEU A 53 -17.87 -2.17 4.54
CA LEU A 53 -17.04 -3.04 5.37
C LEU A 53 -17.88 -3.66 6.48
N LEU A 54 -17.84 -5.00 6.59
CA LEU A 54 -18.52 -5.77 7.62
C LEU A 54 -17.58 -6.24 8.71
N TYR A 55 -16.39 -6.69 8.32
CA TYR A 55 -15.38 -7.24 9.20
C TYR A 55 -13.99 -7.06 8.60
N GLU A 56 -13.01 -6.81 9.45
CA GLU A 56 -11.60 -6.70 9.10
C GLU A 56 -10.76 -7.35 10.19
N ASP A 57 -9.82 -8.22 9.79
CA ASP A 57 -8.81 -8.81 10.64
C ASP A 57 -7.44 -8.57 10.01
N VAL A 58 -6.82 -7.47 10.41
CA VAL A 58 -5.49 -7.05 9.94
C VAL A 58 -4.44 -8.12 10.24
N LYS A 59 -4.56 -8.83 11.37
CA LYS A 59 -3.59 -9.87 11.75
C LYS A 59 -3.66 -11.02 10.76
N ARG A 60 -4.87 -11.48 10.43
CA ARG A 60 -5.09 -12.57 9.46
C ARG A 60 -4.98 -12.15 8.01
N ASP A 61 -4.92 -10.85 7.78
CA ASP A 61 -5.02 -10.22 6.46
C ASP A 61 -6.30 -10.61 5.71
N LEU A 62 -7.45 -10.54 6.39
CA LEU A 62 -8.77 -10.82 5.80
C LEU A 62 -9.73 -9.65 6.03
N ALA A 63 -10.55 -9.37 5.03
CA ALA A 63 -11.67 -8.45 5.13
C ALA A 63 -12.91 -9.02 4.44
N PHE A 64 -14.09 -8.72 4.99
CA PHE A 64 -15.37 -9.05 4.38
C PHE A 64 -16.16 -7.77 4.10
N LEU A 65 -16.62 -7.66 2.86
CA LEU A 65 -17.41 -6.53 2.36
C LEU A 65 -18.82 -7.00 2.01
N ALA A 66 -19.84 -6.22 2.38
CA ALA A 66 -21.17 -6.33 1.83
C ALA A 66 -21.22 -5.64 0.47
N VAL A 67 -21.81 -6.30 -0.52
CA VAL A 67 -22.02 -5.80 -1.87
C VAL A 67 -23.43 -6.16 -2.35
N LYS A 68 -24.07 -5.25 -3.10
CA LYS A 68 -25.42 -5.48 -3.64
C LYS A 68 -25.32 -6.20 -4.98
N THR A 69 -25.48 -7.53 -4.96
CA THR A 69 -25.44 -8.38 -6.16
C THR A 69 -26.23 -9.67 -5.95
N ASP A 70 -26.75 -10.24 -7.02
CA ASP A 70 -27.44 -11.55 -7.04
C ASP A 70 -26.55 -12.69 -7.58
N LEU A 71 -25.26 -12.40 -7.83
CA LEU A 71 -24.30 -13.38 -8.31
C LEU A 71 -24.04 -14.49 -7.28
N PRO A 72 -23.81 -15.74 -7.72
CA PRO A 72 -23.57 -16.85 -6.82
C PRO A 72 -22.23 -16.72 -6.09
N ALA A 73 -22.19 -17.21 -4.86
CA ALA A 73 -20.96 -17.36 -4.10
C ALA A 73 -20.17 -18.59 -4.53
N LEU A 74 -18.85 -18.54 -4.39
CA LEU A 74 -17.97 -19.68 -4.57
C LEU A 74 -18.14 -20.67 -3.42
N GLN A 75 -17.97 -21.96 -3.72
CA GLN A 75 -18.00 -23.00 -2.71
C GLN A 75 -16.69 -22.98 -1.90
N VAL A 76 -16.77 -22.58 -0.64
CA VAL A 76 -15.65 -22.66 0.30
C VAL A 76 -15.54 -24.08 0.85
N ALA A 77 -14.35 -24.68 0.78
CA ALA A 77 -14.14 -26.03 1.30
C ALA A 77 -14.43 -26.07 2.82
N PRO A 78 -15.11 -27.11 3.34
CA PRO A 78 -15.42 -27.23 4.77
C PRO A 78 -14.18 -27.49 5.63
N SER A 79 -13.10 -28.02 5.04
CA SER A 79 -11.78 -28.17 5.64
C SER A 79 -10.76 -28.45 4.54
N TYR A 80 -9.47 -28.22 4.79
CA TYR A 80 -8.43 -28.58 3.84
C TYR A 80 -7.26 -29.29 4.52
N ARG A 81 -7.00 -30.53 4.09
CA ARG A 81 -5.80 -31.25 4.49
C ARG A 81 -4.70 -30.97 3.48
N TYR A 82 -3.75 -30.11 3.85
CA TYR A 82 -2.56 -29.83 3.07
C TYR A 82 -1.90 -31.09 2.49
N ARG A 83 -1.67 -31.09 1.17
CA ARG A 83 -0.85 -32.08 0.47
C ARG A 83 0.18 -31.35 -0.38
N LYS A 84 1.46 -31.67 -0.16
CA LYS A 84 2.55 -31.11 -0.97
C LYS A 84 2.43 -31.64 -2.41
N GLY A 85 2.60 -30.76 -3.39
CA GLY A 85 2.50 -31.08 -4.81
C GLY A 85 1.06 -31.16 -5.33
N GLU A 86 0.04 -30.88 -4.50
CA GLU A 86 -1.35 -30.84 -4.96
C GLU A 86 -1.55 -29.70 -5.94
N ASP A 87 -2.19 -29.99 -7.07
CA ASP A 87 -2.52 -29.00 -8.08
C ASP A 87 -3.52 -27.99 -7.53
N VAL A 88 -3.21 -26.72 -7.75
CA VAL A 88 -4.04 -25.60 -7.31
C VAL A 88 -4.22 -24.59 -8.45
N THR A 89 -5.38 -23.96 -8.46
CA THR A 89 -5.71 -22.88 -9.41
C THR A 89 -5.96 -21.60 -8.65
N VAL A 90 -5.39 -20.50 -9.11
CA VAL A 90 -5.64 -19.14 -8.60
C VAL A 90 -6.34 -18.35 -9.69
N ILE A 91 -7.36 -17.59 -9.31
CA ILE A 91 -7.99 -16.61 -10.19
C ILE A 91 -7.82 -15.23 -9.56
N GLY A 92 -7.28 -14.29 -10.33
CA GLY A 92 -6.96 -12.95 -9.84
C GLY A 92 -7.06 -11.90 -10.92
N ASN A 93 -6.80 -10.65 -10.54
CA ASN A 93 -6.83 -9.51 -11.45
C ASN A 93 -5.45 -8.83 -11.46
N PRO A 94 -4.39 -9.49 -11.99
CA PRO A 94 -3.03 -8.97 -11.90
C PRO A 94 -2.85 -7.73 -12.78
N GLY A 95 -2.13 -6.74 -12.25
CA GLY A 95 -1.63 -5.62 -13.04
C GLY A 95 -0.45 -6.08 -13.92
N VAL A 96 -0.38 -5.56 -15.15
CA VAL A 96 0.68 -5.91 -16.13
C VAL A 96 1.78 -4.84 -16.15
N ASP A 97 1.40 -3.57 -16.24
CA ASP A 97 2.31 -2.43 -16.45
C ASP A 97 1.89 -1.17 -15.68
N GLY A 98 1.06 -1.34 -14.64
CA GLY A 98 0.54 -0.23 -13.81
C GLY A 98 -0.67 0.50 -14.41
N GLU A 99 -0.97 0.28 -15.68
CA GLU A 99 -2.16 0.81 -16.37
C GLU A 99 -3.14 -0.31 -16.75
N THR A 100 -2.62 -1.47 -17.17
CA THR A 100 -3.41 -2.62 -17.61
C THR A 100 -3.65 -3.61 -16.48
N VAL A 101 -4.90 -4.03 -16.30
CA VAL A 101 -5.29 -5.12 -15.39
C VAL A 101 -5.86 -6.26 -16.23
N LEU A 102 -5.37 -7.48 -16.01
CA LEU A 102 -5.96 -8.68 -16.61
C LEU A 102 -7.17 -9.10 -15.79
N GLU A 103 -8.35 -9.14 -16.39
CA GLU A 103 -9.56 -9.56 -15.69
C GLU A 103 -9.60 -11.09 -15.51
N ASN A 104 -9.76 -11.55 -14.27
CA ASN A 104 -9.90 -12.97 -13.92
C ASN A 104 -8.82 -13.89 -14.54
N ALA A 105 -7.55 -13.43 -14.57
CA ALA A 105 -6.43 -14.24 -15.03
C ALA A 105 -6.31 -15.53 -14.21
N ILE A 106 -6.21 -16.66 -14.91
CA ILE A 106 -6.12 -17.99 -14.32
C ILE A 106 -4.66 -18.41 -14.25
N SER A 107 -4.18 -18.77 -13.06
CA SER A 107 -2.83 -19.28 -12.83
C SER A 107 -2.89 -20.68 -12.21
N ARG A 108 -2.17 -21.64 -12.77
CA ARG A 108 -2.06 -23.01 -12.24
C ARG A 108 -0.68 -23.25 -11.68
N GLY A 109 -0.60 -24.03 -10.61
CA GLY A 109 0.64 -24.49 -10.02
C GLY A 109 0.36 -25.50 -8.92
N VAL A 110 1.24 -25.57 -7.92
CA VAL A 110 1.15 -26.60 -6.87
C VAL A 110 1.21 -26.03 -5.47
N MET A 111 0.64 -26.75 -4.51
CA MET A 111 0.83 -26.51 -3.10
C MET A 111 2.27 -26.89 -2.69
N SER A 112 3.11 -25.92 -2.35
CA SER A 112 4.57 -26.12 -2.24
C SER A 112 5.03 -26.49 -0.84
N SER A 113 4.71 -25.65 0.16
CA SER A 113 5.15 -25.82 1.54
C SER A 113 4.14 -25.24 2.53
N LYS A 114 4.31 -25.54 3.81
CA LYS A 114 3.70 -24.80 4.91
C LYS A 114 4.69 -23.77 5.45
N ALA A 115 4.19 -22.63 5.90
CA ALA A 115 4.97 -21.63 6.60
C ALA A 115 4.25 -21.18 7.87
N GLN A 116 5.03 -20.83 8.89
CA GLN A 116 4.56 -20.14 10.09
C GLN A 116 5.28 -18.80 10.14
N ILE A 117 4.53 -17.71 10.00
CA ILE A 117 5.05 -16.35 9.99
C ILE A 117 4.30 -15.61 11.10
N ASP A 118 5.04 -15.07 12.08
CA ASP A 118 4.50 -14.35 13.25
C ASP A 118 3.40 -15.13 14.00
N GLY A 119 3.54 -16.45 14.06
CA GLY A 119 2.60 -17.36 14.71
C GLY A 119 1.30 -17.62 13.94
N GLN A 120 1.24 -17.23 12.66
CA GLN A 120 0.15 -17.55 11.75
C GLN A 120 0.59 -18.54 10.66
N GLN A 121 -0.30 -19.48 10.36
CA GLN A 121 -0.08 -20.48 9.32
C GLN A 121 -0.39 -19.92 7.94
N PHE A 122 0.50 -20.20 6.99
CA PHE A 122 0.32 -19.94 5.57
C PHE A 122 0.68 -21.17 4.75
N TYR A 123 0.15 -21.25 3.53
CA TYR A 123 0.62 -22.21 2.54
C TYR A 123 1.35 -21.50 1.42
N GLN A 124 2.55 -21.99 1.09
CA GLN A 124 3.31 -21.51 -0.05
C GLN A 124 2.72 -22.12 -1.33
N LEU A 125 2.51 -21.28 -2.33
CA LEU A 125 2.09 -21.67 -3.68
C LEU A 125 3.30 -21.69 -4.61
N GLY A 126 3.41 -22.74 -5.42
CA GLY A 126 4.31 -22.81 -6.57
C GLY A 126 3.73 -22.08 -7.79
N ILE A 127 3.25 -20.84 -7.59
CA ILE A 127 2.64 -19.98 -8.61
C ILE A 127 3.30 -18.61 -8.53
N ALA A 128 3.61 -18.00 -9.67
CA ALA A 128 3.98 -16.60 -9.73
C ALA A 128 2.75 -15.73 -9.43
N VAL A 129 2.69 -15.15 -8.23
CA VAL A 129 1.61 -14.26 -7.82
C VAL A 129 2.09 -12.82 -7.96
N ASN A 130 1.42 -12.06 -8.82
CA ASN A 130 1.71 -10.65 -9.08
C ASN A 130 0.75 -9.73 -8.29
N PRO A 131 1.10 -8.45 -8.10
CA PRO A 131 0.18 -7.45 -7.59
C PRO A 131 -1.16 -7.49 -8.33
N GLY A 132 -2.28 -7.53 -7.59
CA GLY A 132 -3.63 -7.68 -8.12
C GLY A 132 -4.25 -9.08 -7.91
N ASN A 133 -3.43 -10.10 -7.67
CA ASN A 133 -3.92 -11.43 -7.25
C ASN A 133 -4.27 -11.50 -5.75
N SER A 134 -3.75 -10.59 -4.92
CA SER A 134 -4.07 -10.50 -3.50
C SER A 134 -5.58 -10.41 -3.28
N GLY A 135 -6.08 -11.24 -2.37
CA GLY A 135 -7.50 -11.43 -2.06
C GLY A 135 -8.21 -12.43 -2.99
N GLY A 136 -7.50 -12.97 -3.98
CA GLY A 136 -8.03 -13.97 -4.90
C GLY A 136 -8.19 -15.36 -4.29
N PRO A 137 -9.16 -16.15 -4.75
CA PRO A 137 -9.35 -17.52 -4.28
C PRO A 137 -8.27 -18.46 -4.80
N VAL A 138 -7.86 -19.41 -3.95
CA VAL A 138 -7.10 -20.61 -4.33
C VAL A 138 -8.06 -21.79 -4.37
N PHE A 139 -8.11 -22.49 -5.49
CA PHE A 139 -8.98 -23.64 -5.72
C PHE A 139 -8.23 -24.96 -5.71
N ASP A 140 -8.89 -25.99 -5.20
CA ASP A 140 -8.51 -27.39 -5.44
C ASP A 140 -9.03 -27.91 -6.79
N SER A 141 -8.77 -29.18 -7.09
CA SER A 141 -9.25 -29.85 -8.30
C SER A 141 -10.77 -30.05 -8.38
N HIS A 142 -11.50 -29.88 -7.27
CA HIS A 142 -12.96 -29.93 -7.22
C HIS A 142 -13.61 -28.56 -7.41
N GLY A 143 -12.81 -27.50 -7.58
CA GLY A 143 -13.30 -26.12 -7.69
C GLY A 143 -13.74 -25.52 -6.35
N GLN A 144 -13.33 -26.11 -5.22
CA GLN A 144 -13.58 -25.56 -3.89
C GLN A 144 -12.47 -24.59 -3.49
N VAL A 145 -12.84 -23.49 -2.84
CA VAL A 145 -11.86 -22.53 -2.31
C VAL A 145 -11.19 -23.14 -1.07
N ILE A 146 -9.87 -23.32 -1.16
CA ILE A 146 -9.00 -23.88 -0.11
C ILE A 146 -8.03 -22.84 0.48
N GLY A 147 -8.07 -21.59 0.00
CA GLY A 147 -7.33 -20.49 0.59
C GLY A 147 -7.55 -19.15 -0.11
N VAL A 148 -6.95 -18.10 0.45
CA VAL A 148 -6.98 -16.73 -0.09
C VAL A 148 -5.56 -16.27 -0.34
N VAL A 149 -5.24 -15.93 -1.59
CA VAL A 149 -3.93 -15.36 -1.94
C VAL A 149 -3.70 -14.09 -1.15
N THR A 150 -2.51 -13.92 -0.55
CA THR A 150 -2.20 -12.74 0.26
C THR A 150 -0.86 -12.13 -0.11
N LEU A 151 0.22 -12.77 0.34
CA LEU A 151 1.53 -12.19 0.45
C LEU A 151 2.41 -12.68 -0.70
N ARG A 152 3.17 -11.73 -1.22
CA ARG A 152 4.48 -11.96 -1.81
C ARG A 152 5.48 -11.28 -0.87
N ILE A 153 6.54 -11.99 -0.48
CA ILE A 153 7.57 -11.40 0.39
C ILE A 153 8.43 -10.45 -0.46
N PRO A 154 8.50 -9.14 -0.14
CA PRO A 154 9.36 -8.21 -0.86
C PRO A 154 10.83 -8.66 -0.80
N GLY A 155 11.53 -8.64 -1.94
CA GLY A 155 12.90 -9.17 -2.06
C GLY A 155 13.00 -10.70 -2.11
N LYS A 156 11.87 -11.42 -1.98
CA LYS A 156 11.73 -12.87 -2.26
C LYS A 156 10.56 -13.09 -3.20
N GLU A 157 10.72 -12.49 -4.36
CA GLU A 157 9.73 -12.35 -5.43
C GLU A 157 9.18 -13.69 -5.95
N GLU A 158 9.93 -14.77 -5.73
CA GLU A 158 9.62 -16.14 -6.10
C GLU A 158 8.69 -16.86 -5.10
N LEU A 159 8.41 -16.27 -3.94
CA LEU A 159 7.59 -16.88 -2.89
C LEU A 159 6.21 -16.25 -2.80
N SER A 160 5.19 -17.06 -3.11
CA SER A 160 3.78 -16.70 -3.02
C SER A 160 3.10 -17.47 -1.91
N PHE A 161 2.19 -16.83 -1.17
CA PHE A 161 1.48 -17.46 -0.05
C PHE A 161 -0.03 -17.26 -0.14
N CYS A 162 -0.76 -18.21 0.43
CA CYS A 162 -2.17 -18.07 0.74
C CYS A 162 -2.48 -18.29 2.22
N ILE A 163 -3.52 -17.61 2.66
CA ILE A 163 -4.21 -17.81 3.92
C ILE A 163 -5.00 -19.12 3.82
N PRO A 164 -4.84 -20.07 4.75
CA PRO A 164 -5.60 -21.32 4.77
C PRO A 164 -7.12 -21.10 4.84
N VAL A 165 -7.90 -22.02 4.26
CA VAL A 165 -9.38 -21.96 4.33
C VAL A 165 -9.91 -21.94 5.75
N GLU A 166 -9.22 -22.56 6.71
CA GLU A 166 -9.60 -22.57 8.11
C GLU A 166 -9.68 -21.15 8.69
N GLU A 167 -8.76 -20.26 8.30
CA GLU A 167 -8.77 -18.85 8.74
C GLU A 167 -9.90 -18.07 8.06
N LEU A 168 -10.18 -18.34 6.78
CA LEU A 168 -11.33 -17.77 6.07
C LEU A 168 -12.65 -18.17 6.74
N GLN A 169 -12.81 -19.44 7.08
CA GLN A 169 -13.99 -19.95 7.80
C GLN A 169 -14.11 -19.38 9.21
N ALA A 170 -13.01 -19.24 9.94
CA ALA A 170 -13.01 -18.60 11.24
C ALA A 170 -13.48 -17.14 11.14
N GLY A 171 -13.02 -16.41 10.12
CA GLY A 171 -13.50 -15.07 9.79
C GLY A 171 -15.00 -15.03 9.48
N MET A 172 -15.49 -15.93 8.62
CA MET A 172 -16.92 -16.05 8.30
C MET A 172 -17.77 -16.39 9.53
N THR A 173 -17.26 -17.22 10.44
CA THR A 173 -17.96 -17.59 11.68
C THR A 173 -18.08 -16.39 12.60
N LYS A 174 -16.99 -15.64 12.79
CA LYS A 174 -17.00 -14.39 13.57
C LYS A 174 -17.99 -13.39 12.99
N LEU A 175 -17.96 -13.18 11.67
CA LEU A 175 -18.89 -12.30 10.96
C LEU A 175 -20.36 -12.68 11.23
N LYS A 176 -20.70 -13.97 11.21
CA LYS A 176 -22.08 -14.44 11.51
C LYS A 176 -22.49 -14.22 12.95
N SER A 177 -21.56 -14.36 13.89
CA SER A 177 -21.81 -14.14 15.33
C SER A 177 -21.79 -12.65 15.73
N GLN A 178 -21.45 -11.77 14.81
CA GLN A 178 -21.19 -10.37 15.07
C GLN A 178 -22.51 -9.58 15.24
N SER A 179 -22.55 -8.69 16.24
CA SER A 179 -23.65 -7.73 16.38
C SER A 179 -23.52 -6.60 15.34
N SER A 180 -24.63 -5.99 14.96
CA SER A 180 -24.64 -4.83 14.06
C SER A 180 -23.80 -3.66 14.59
N GLY A 181 -23.69 -3.50 15.92
CA GLY A 181 -22.84 -2.50 16.56
C GLY A 181 -21.35 -2.68 16.25
N LEU A 182 -20.84 -3.92 16.25
CA LEU A 182 -19.43 -4.19 15.96
C LEU A 182 -19.07 -3.86 14.50
N ALA A 183 -20.02 -3.97 13.55
CA ALA A 183 -19.76 -3.57 12.16
C ALA A 183 -19.55 -2.06 12.03
N ASN A 184 -20.27 -1.25 12.83
CA ASN A 184 -20.03 0.19 12.91
C ASN A 184 -18.67 0.49 13.54
N GLU A 185 -18.26 -0.24 14.58
CA GLU A 185 -16.94 -0.10 15.19
C GLU A 185 -15.81 -0.45 14.21
N VAL A 186 -15.96 -1.52 13.42
CA VAL A 186 -14.99 -1.90 12.38
C VAL A 186 -14.86 -0.79 11.34
N ARG A 187 -15.98 -0.29 10.80
CA ARG A 187 -15.97 0.81 9.82
C ARG A 187 -15.35 2.08 10.38
N SER A 188 -15.71 2.41 11.61
CA SER A 188 -15.15 3.56 12.33
C SER A 188 -13.64 3.40 12.47
N HIS A 189 -13.18 2.26 13.00
CA HIS A 189 -11.77 1.91 13.15
C HIS A 189 -11.01 2.11 11.84
N HIS A 190 -11.51 1.50 10.77
CA HIS A 190 -10.93 1.59 9.44
C HIS A 190 -10.85 3.05 8.94
N ARG A 191 -11.93 3.83 9.04
CA ARG A 191 -11.94 5.25 8.63
C ARG A 191 -10.87 6.07 9.33
N MET A 192 -10.72 5.89 10.65
CA MET A 192 -9.72 6.63 11.41
C MET A 192 -8.30 6.24 11.04
N MET A 193 -8.04 4.93 10.90
CA MET A 193 -6.74 4.41 10.48
C MET A 193 -6.37 4.93 9.09
N THR A 194 -7.29 4.86 8.13
CA THR A 194 -7.11 5.39 6.78
C THR A 194 -6.85 6.90 6.83
N THR A 195 -7.66 7.67 7.56
CA THR A 195 -7.47 9.14 7.69
C THR A 195 -6.13 9.49 8.29
N TYR A 196 -5.73 8.82 9.37
CA TYR A 196 -4.43 8.98 10.00
C TYR A 196 -3.28 8.70 9.01
N LYS A 197 -3.34 7.57 8.30
CA LYS A 197 -2.31 7.16 7.33
C LYS A 197 -2.22 8.15 6.17
N CYS A 198 -3.35 8.54 5.59
CA CYS A 198 -3.40 9.46 4.46
C CYS A 198 -2.91 10.86 4.85
N LEU A 199 -3.34 11.42 5.98
CA LEU A 199 -2.86 12.71 6.48
C LEU A 199 -1.37 12.70 6.84
N GLY A 200 -0.91 11.62 7.48
CA GLY A 200 0.49 11.41 7.82
C GLY A 200 1.36 11.46 6.56
N ALA A 201 1.03 10.62 5.57
CA ALA A 201 1.75 10.54 4.30
C ALA A 201 1.68 11.87 3.53
N ALA A 202 0.50 12.46 3.38
CA ALA A 202 0.31 13.70 2.65
C ALA A 202 1.15 14.84 3.21
N GLY A 203 1.13 15.06 4.53
CA GLY A 203 1.95 16.11 5.14
C GLY A 203 3.45 15.86 5.02
N ALA A 204 3.90 14.60 5.02
CA ALA A 204 5.29 14.27 4.74
C ALA A 204 5.70 14.62 3.31
N VAL A 205 4.84 14.33 2.32
CA VAL A 205 5.09 14.69 0.91
C VAL A 205 5.24 16.20 0.77
N PHE A 206 4.29 16.99 1.30
CA PHE A 206 4.38 18.45 1.26
C PHE A 206 5.57 19.00 2.06
N GLY A 207 5.93 18.35 3.16
CA GLY A 207 7.12 18.68 3.95
C GLY A 207 8.40 18.57 3.11
N ILE A 208 8.61 17.43 2.44
CA ILE A 208 9.76 17.22 1.53
C ILE A 208 9.72 18.23 0.37
N ALA A 209 8.53 18.45 -0.21
CA ALA A 209 8.38 19.34 -1.35
C ALA A 209 8.75 20.79 -1.01
N LEU A 210 8.37 21.27 0.17
CA LEU A 210 8.80 22.56 0.70
C LEU A 210 10.31 22.63 0.89
N GLU A 211 10.95 21.56 1.39
CA GLU A 211 12.40 21.53 1.56
C GLU A 211 13.15 21.60 0.23
N LEU A 212 12.70 20.85 -0.77
CA LEU A 212 13.28 20.87 -2.11
C LEU A 212 13.15 22.25 -2.76
N ARG A 213 12.03 22.96 -2.55
CA ARG A 213 11.89 24.35 -3.01
C ARG A 213 12.85 25.30 -2.29
N VAL A 214 13.06 25.14 -0.98
CA VAL A 214 14.07 25.90 -0.22
C VAL A 214 15.49 25.62 -0.72
N ALA A 215 15.79 24.37 -1.05
CA ALA A 215 17.08 24.00 -1.63
C ALA A 215 17.28 24.62 -3.02
N SER A 216 16.28 24.49 -3.90
CA SER A 216 16.32 25.03 -5.26
C SER A 216 16.44 26.55 -5.31
N ARG A 217 15.83 27.29 -4.37
CA ARG A 217 16.00 28.77 -4.28
C ARG A 217 17.39 29.16 -3.75
N SER A 218 18.00 28.32 -2.92
CA SER A 218 19.31 28.59 -2.32
C SER A 218 20.45 28.29 -3.30
N ASP A 219 20.21 27.46 -4.31
CA ASP A 219 21.14 27.15 -5.41
C ASP A 219 20.43 27.26 -6.79
N PRO A 220 20.18 28.48 -7.29
CA PRO A 220 19.46 28.68 -8.56
C PRO A 220 20.18 28.14 -9.80
N GLY A 221 21.49 27.86 -9.71
CA GLY A 221 22.28 27.29 -10.79
C GLY A 221 22.10 25.77 -10.95
N ASN A 222 21.48 25.11 -9.96
CA ASN A 222 21.36 23.66 -9.93
C ASN A 222 20.18 23.16 -10.75
N GLN A 223 20.46 22.73 -11.97
CA GLN A 223 19.44 22.29 -12.93
C GLN A 223 18.78 20.95 -12.54
N ASP A 224 19.52 20.04 -11.89
CA ASP A 224 18.99 18.77 -11.37
C ASP A 224 17.94 19.00 -10.26
N LEU A 225 18.23 19.92 -9.33
CA LEU A 225 17.26 20.30 -8.29
C LEU A 225 16.00 20.94 -8.86
N LYS A 226 16.13 21.79 -9.89
CA LYS A 226 14.98 22.38 -10.60
C LYS A 226 14.12 21.31 -11.28
N GLU A 227 14.76 20.36 -11.97
CA GLU A 227 14.06 19.25 -12.62
C GLU A 227 13.30 18.38 -11.61
N LYS A 228 13.93 18.06 -10.46
CA LYS A 228 13.30 17.30 -9.37
C LYS A 228 12.09 18.03 -8.77
N VAL A 229 12.19 19.34 -8.55
CA VAL A 229 11.05 20.15 -8.07
C VAL A 229 9.91 20.13 -9.09
N GLY A 230 10.21 20.30 -10.39
CA GLY A 230 9.20 20.24 -11.44
C GLY A 230 8.48 18.89 -11.52
N LYS A 231 9.22 17.77 -11.48
CA LYS A 231 8.62 16.42 -11.43
C LYS A 231 7.74 16.23 -10.18
N LEU A 232 8.17 16.77 -9.05
CA LEU A 232 7.39 16.70 -7.81
C LEU A 232 6.12 17.54 -7.87
N ASP A 233 6.16 18.73 -8.47
CA ASP A 233 4.99 19.57 -8.73
C ASP A 233 3.95 18.82 -9.58
N GLU A 234 4.39 18.19 -10.68
CA GLU A 234 3.52 17.39 -11.55
C GLU A 234 2.93 16.19 -10.79
N ALA A 235 3.73 15.48 -9.99
CA ALA A 235 3.28 14.34 -9.22
C ALA A 235 2.28 14.74 -8.13
N LEU A 236 2.52 15.86 -7.44
CA LEU A 236 1.61 16.40 -6.44
C LEU A 236 0.29 16.85 -7.06
N ALA A 237 0.32 17.46 -8.25
CA ALA A 237 -0.91 17.80 -8.98
C ALA A 237 -1.76 16.57 -9.33
N LYS A 238 -1.11 15.47 -9.76
CA LYS A 238 -1.79 14.18 -10.01
C LYS A 238 -2.33 13.55 -8.72
N LEU A 239 -1.55 13.58 -7.63
CA LEU A 239 -1.95 13.08 -6.32
C LEU A 239 -3.15 13.86 -5.76
N ASP A 240 -3.22 15.16 -6.05
CA ASP A 240 -4.32 16.01 -5.60
C ASP A 240 -5.66 15.59 -6.23
N GLN A 241 -5.67 15.27 -7.52
CA GLN A 241 -6.85 14.79 -8.25
C GLN A 241 -7.33 13.40 -7.79
N SER A 242 -6.43 12.56 -7.26
CA SER A 242 -6.76 11.20 -6.84
C SER A 242 -7.05 11.11 -5.33
N LEU A 243 -6.02 11.20 -4.49
CA LEU A 243 -6.05 10.87 -3.06
C LEU A 243 -6.38 12.05 -2.16
N LEU A 244 -5.95 13.28 -2.49
CA LEU A 244 -6.07 14.41 -1.56
C LEU A 244 -7.39 15.19 -1.69
N PHE A 245 -8.06 15.16 -2.85
CA PHE A 245 -9.30 15.90 -3.10
C PHE A 245 -10.41 15.59 -2.07
N LYS A 246 -10.57 14.31 -1.69
CA LYS A 246 -11.59 13.87 -0.72
C LYS A 246 -11.13 13.92 0.75
N LEU A 247 -9.86 14.21 1.00
CA LEU A 247 -9.29 14.17 2.35
C LEU A 247 -10.00 15.14 3.30
N SER A 248 -10.56 16.22 2.78
CA SER A 248 -11.33 17.21 3.55
C SER A 248 -12.65 16.66 4.10
N GLU A 249 -13.43 15.97 3.27
CA GLU A 249 -14.70 15.32 3.65
C GLU A 249 -14.45 14.17 4.62
N GLU A 250 -13.48 13.32 4.29
CA GLU A 250 -13.19 12.14 5.10
C GLU A 250 -12.59 12.50 6.46
N THR A 251 -11.75 13.54 6.52
CA THR A 251 -11.29 14.12 7.79
C THR A 251 -12.45 14.65 8.62
N ARG A 252 -13.42 15.32 7.99
CA ARG A 252 -14.61 15.83 8.69
C ARG A 252 -15.37 14.67 9.33
N ASP A 253 -15.54 13.58 8.59
CA ASP A 253 -16.26 12.41 9.08
C ASP A 253 -15.49 11.72 10.22
N ALA A 254 -14.16 11.56 10.10
CA ALA A 254 -13.33 11.03 11.20
C ALA A 254 -13.33 11.92 12.45
N ARG A 255 -13.35 13.25 12.29
CA ARG A 255 -13.42 14.21 13.41
C ARG A 255 -14.76 14.16 14.15
N ASN A 256 -15.81 13.80 13.44
CA ASN A 256 -17.18 13.76 13.97
C ASN A 256 -17.65 12.37 14.37
N ASP A 257 -16.81 11.35 14.20
CA ASP A 257 -17.17 9.96 14.50
C ASP A 257 -17.42 9.75 16.01
N PRO A 258 -18.65 9.44 16.45
CA PRO A 258 -18.96 9.33 17.87
C PRO A 258 -18.31 8.11 18.53
N LEU A 259 -17.89 7.10 17.76
CA LEU A 259 -17.29 5.88 18.28
C LEU A 259 -15.81 6.06 18.67
N PHE A 260 -15.19 7.21 18.34
CA PHE A 260 -13.83 7.52 18.76
C PHE A 260 -13.75 8.43 19.99
N PRO A 261 -12.80 8.16 20.90
CA PRO A 261 -12.50 9.05 22.00
C PRO A 261 -12.20 10.48 21.52
N ARG A 262 -12.81 11.47 22.19
CA ARG A 262 -12.62 12.89 21.87
C ARG A 262 -11.15 13.32 21.76
N PRO A 263 -10.21 12.85 22.61
CA PRO A 263 -8.79 13.18 22.46
C PRO A 263 -8.21 12.76 21.11
N ALA A 264 -8.48 11.54 20.64
CA ALA A 264 -8.00 11.03 19.35
C ALA A 264 -8.57 11.88 18.19
N ARG A 265 -9.87 12.18 18.22
CA ARG A 265 -10.53 13.03 17.20
C ARG A 265 -9.95 14.44 17.15
N THR A 266 -9.57 14.98 18.31
CA THR A 266 -8.96 16.31 18.43
C THR A 266 -7.57 16.33 17.78
N LYS A 267 -6.74 15.32 18.07
CA LYS A 267 -5.41 15.19 17.46
C LYS A 267 -5.47 15.01 15.95
N VAL A 268 -6.40 14.20 15.44
CA VAL A 268 -6.61 14.01 13.99
C VAL A 268 -7.07 15.30 13.32
N GLY A 269 -7.95 16.06 13.97
CA GLY A 269 -8.31 17.42 13.53
C GLY A 269 -7.09 18.35 13.45
N ALA A 270 -6.24 18.35 14.49
CA ALA A 270 -5.01 19.14 14.48
C ALA A 270 -4.03 18.70 13.40
N LEU A 271 -3.93 17.39 13.11
CA LEU A 271 -3.10 16.85 12.04
C LEU A 271 -3.59 17.33 10.68
N ALA A 272 -4.91 17.33 10.46
CA ALA A 272 -5.51 17.83 9.24
C ALA A 272 -5.33 19.34 9.06
N ASP A 273 -5.47 20.12 10.13
CA ASP A 273 -5.23 21.56 10.09
C ASP A 273 -3.77 21.87 9.79
N ASN A 274 -2.83 21.08 10.33
CA ASN A 274 -1.40 21.22 10.02
C ASN A 274 -1.08 20.82 8.57
N TYR A 275 -1.67 19.73 8.07
CA TYR A 275 -1.58 19.34 6.66
C TYR A 275 -2.07 20.46 5.73
N LYS A 276 -3.22 21.09 6.03
CA LYS A 276 -3.74 22.22 5.25
C LYS A 276 -2.76 23.39 5.22
N LYS A 277 -2.10 23.69 6.35
CA LYS A 277 -1.06 24.74 6.40
C LYS A 277 0.17 24.38 5.57
N LEU A 278 0.64 23.13 5.63
CA LEU A 278 1.74 22.64 4.79
C LEU A 278 1.41 22.81 3.30
N ARG A 279 0.23 22.36 2.89
CA ARG A 279 -0.28 22.50 1.52
C ARG A 279 -0.41 23.96 1.11
N GLN A 280 -1.08 24.80 1.90
CA GLN A 280 -1.23 26.23 1.60
C GLN A 280 0.12 26.94 1.47
N THR A 281 1.10 26.56 2.29
CA THR A 281 2.48 27.08 2.20
C THR A 281 3.13 26.66 0.89
N TYR A 282 2.86 25.45 0.42
CA TYR A 282 3.35 24.94 -0.86
C TYR A 282 2.66 25.59 -2.05
N ASP A 283 1.33 25.72 -2.04
CA ASP A 283 0.57 26.22 -3.19
C ASP A 283 0.83 27.70 -3.50
N GLN A 284 1.48 28.44 -2.58
CA GLN A 284 1.89 29.82 -2.80
C GLN A 284 3.02 29.91 -3.87
N PRO A 285 2.74 30.42 -5.08
CA PRO A 285 3.64 30.30 -6.26
C PRO A 285 4.98 31.04 -6.14
N GLN A 286 5.11 31.91 -5.13
CA GLN A 286 6.25 32.81 -4.89
C GLN A 286 6.82 32.64 -3.47
N SER A 287 6.42 31.61 -2.72
CA SER A 287 6.61 31.59 -1.27
C SER A 287 8.08 31.45 -0.87
N ASN A 288 8.67 32.59 -0.48
CA ASN A 288 9.77 32.65 0.48
C ASN A 288 9.28 32.30 1.89
N ALA A 289 8.51 31.22 2.04
CA ALA A 289 8.12 30.69 3.33
C ALA A 289 9.38 30.63 4.20
N PRO A 290 9.37 31.30 5.38
CA PRO A 290 10.53 31.29 6.25
C PRO A 290 10.90 29.85 6.58
N VAL A 291 12.20 29.53 6.56
CA VAL A 291 12.70 28.20 6.92
C VAL A 291 12.17 27.77 8.29
N ALA A 292 12.10 28.72 9.23
CA ALA A 292 11.52 28.51 10.56
C ALA A 292 10.04 28.05 10.51
N THR A 293 9.24 28.60 9.59
CA THR A 293 7.83 28.20 9.40
C THR A 293 7.75 26.76 8.88
N ILE A 294 8.54 26.40 7.88
CA ILE A 294 8.55 25.05 7.31
C ILE A 294 8.97 24.03 8.38
N ARG A 295 10.05 24.31 9.12
CA ARG A 295 10.52 23.47 10.23
C ARG A 295 9.44 23.28 11.30
N ALA A 296 8.77 24.36 11.70
CA ALA A 296 7.71 24.30 12.71
C ALA A 296 6.52 23.44 12.25
N LEU A 297 6.12 23.56 10.98
CA LEU A 297 5.04 22.75 10.40
C LEU A 297 5.41 21.27 10.33
N LYS A 298 6.64 20.94 9.88
CA LYS A 298 7.14 19.55 9.84
C LYS A 298 7.24 18.93 11.24
N ALA A 299 7.81 19.66 12.20
CA ALA A 299 7.93 19.20 13.59
C ALA A 299 6.56 18.96 14.23
N THR A 300 5.59 19.86 14.00
CA THR A 300 4.21 19.70 14.46
C THR A 300 3.55 18.47 13.83
N HIS A 301 3.73 18.27 12.51
CA HIS A 301 3.19 17.11 11.80
C HIS A 301 3.75 15.80 12.36
N ARG A 302 5.08 15.74 12.51
CA ARG A 302 5.79 14.58 13.07
C ARG A 302 5.29 14.22 14.46
N ARG A 303 5.19 15.21 15.35
CA ARG A 303 4.69 15.01 16.71
C ARG A 303 3.28 14.42 16.70
N LEU A 304 2.36 15.01 15.94
CA LEU A 304 0.98 14.53 15.85
C LEU A 304 0.90 13.12 15.25
N VAL A 305 1.70 12.80 14.23
CA VAL A 305 1.75 11.46 13.64
C VAL A 305 2.20 10.41 14.67
N VAL A 306 3.19 10.74 15.50
CA VAL A 306 3.68 9.85 16.57
C VAL A 306 2.65 9.69 17.68
N GLU A 307 2.07 10.79 18.15
CA GLU A 307 1.06 10.77 19.22
C GLU A 307 -0.19 9.99 18.81
N ILE A 308 -0.71 10.22 17.59
CA ILE A 308 -1.89 9.50 17.08
C ILE A 308 -1.54 8.03 16.82
N GLY A 309 -0.35 7.74 16.28
CA GLY A 309 0.11 6.37 16.09
C GLY A 309 0.14 5.60 17.43
N SER A 310 0.64 6.23 18.49
CA SER A 310 0.62 5.65 19.83
C SER A 310 -0.80 5.43 20.36
N ASP A 311 -1.70 6.41 20.22
CA ASP A 311 -3.10 6.28 20.64
C ASP A 311 -3.82 5.13 19.91
N LEU A 312 -3.53 4.96 18.61
CA LEU A 312 -4.11 3.93 17.75
C LEU A 312 -3.37 2.59 17.84
N LYS A 313 -2.32 2.48 18.66
CA LYS A 313 -1.43 1.30 18.75
C LYS A 313 -0.87 0.88 17.38
N GLN A 314 -0.61 1.87 16.53
CA GLN A 314 -0.11 1.70 15.19
C GLN A 314 1.38 2.07 15.15
N GLU A 315 2.20 1.16 14.66
CA GLU A 315 3.59 1.49 14.36
C GLU A 315 3.66 2.54 13.24
N VAL A 316 4.45 3.58 13.51
CA VAL A 316 4.73 4.63 12.53
C VAL A 316 5.95 4.21 11.71
N PRO A 317 5.85 4.11 10.37
CA PRO A 317 7.00 3.70 9.58
C PRO A 317 8.16 4.66 9.71
N LYS A 318 9.37 4.09 9.85
CA LYS A 318 10.61 4.86 9.97
C LYS A 318 10.78 5.86 8.81
N GLY A 319 10.56 5.43 7.57
CA GLY A 319 10.66 6.31 6.40
C GLY A 319 9.69 7.50 6.43
N LEU A 320 8.52 7.36 7.07
CA LEU A 320 7.59 8.48 7.26
C LEU A 320 8.13 9.49 8.26
N LEU A 321 8.74 9.02 9.34
CA LEU A 321 9.39 9.89 10.33
C LEU A 321 10.60 10.58 9.74
N GLU A 322 11.43 9.85 9.01
CA GLU A 322 12.60 10.39 8.32
C GLU A 322 12.20 11.46 7.29
N ALA A 323 11.13 11.25 6.52
CA ALA A 323 10.57 12.27 5.61
C ALA A 323 10.14 13.57 6.34
N LEU A 324 9.78 13.47 7.62
CA LEU A 324 9.34 14.59 8.45
C LEU A 324 10.47 15.20 9.30
N ASP A 325 11.64 14.58 9.36
CA ASP A 325 12.82 15.14 10.02
C ASP A 325 13.32 16.38 9.25
N ASP A 326 13.97 17.31 9.95
CA ASP A 326 14.48 18.54 9.33
C ASP A 326 15.76 18.24 8.53
N HIS A 327 15.68 18.31 7.20
CA HIS A 327 16.81 18.12 6.29
C HIS A 327 17.34 19.45 5.74
N LEU A 328 16.79 20.58 6.19
CA LEU A 328 17.24 21.92 5.80
C LEU A 328 18.55 22.24 6.51
N VAL A 329 19.67 21.69 6.02
CA VAL A 329 21.00 22.08 6.51
C VAL A 329 21.36 23.46 5.97
N THR A 330 21.62 24.38 6.89
CA THR A 330 22.31 25.66 6.64
C THR A 330 23.68 25.36 6.05
N GLY A 331 23.83 25.57 4.73
CA GLY A 331 25.11 25.75 4.03
C GLY A 331 26.25 24.79 4.41
N SER A 332 26.24 23.57 3.87
CA SER A 332 27.41 22.83 3.35
C SER A 332 27.06 21.35 3.23
N SER A 333 27.29 20.78 2.04
CA SER A 333 27.24 19.34 1.74
C SER A 333 25.85 18.67 1.89
N MET A 334 24.99 18.82 0.87
CA MET A 334 23.88 17.90 0.65
C MET A 334 24.38 16.54 0.17
N ALA A 335 24.59 15.62 1.09
CA ALA A 335 24.35 14.21 0.82
C ALA A 335 22.93 13.89 1.29
N MET A 336 21.92 14.45 0.60
CA MET A 336 20.54 14.03 0.79
C MET A 336 20.42 12.58 0.33
N THR A 337 20.53 11.64 1.27
CA THR A 337 19.99 10.30 1.05
C THR A 337 18.53 10.41 1.43
N ILE A 338 17.69 10.87 0.49
CA ILE A 338 16.24 10.94 0.69
C ILE A 338 15.78 9.51 0.98
N PRO A 339 15.29 9.21 2.19
CA PRO A 339 14.81 7.87 2.50
C PRO A 339 13.41 7.76 1.90
N PHE A 340 13.36 7.42 0.63
CA PHE A 340 12.13 6.88 0.08
C PHE A 340 11.90 5.51 0.72
N PRO A 341 10.66 5.21 1.18
CA PRO A 341 10.34 3.86 1.62
C PRO A 341 10.70 2.90 0.49
N SER A 342 11.46 1.85 0.81
CA SER A 342 11.81 0.80 -0.16
C SER A 342 10.53 0.19 -0.76
N SER A 343 10.68 -0.30 -1.99
CA SER A 343 9.69 -0.89 -2.91
C SER A 343 8.93 -2.12 -2.40
N GLY A 344 8.73 -2.24 -1.08
CA GLY A 344 8.20 -3.45 -0.44
C GLY A 344 7.03 -3.23 0.52
N SER A 345 6.61 -2.00 0.81
CA SER A 345 5.39 -1.78 1.61
C SER A 345 4.21 -1.44 0.70
N ALA A 346 2.97 -1.77 1.07
CA ALA A 346 1.78 -1.28 0.36
C ALA A 346 1.79 0.26 0.19
N ARG A 347 2.53 0.98 1.04
CA ARG A 347 2.80 2.44 0.95
C ARG A 347 3.75 2.86 -0.18
N SER A 348 4.54 1.94 -0.75
CA SER A 348 5.48 2.20 -1.87
C SER A 348 4.78 2.35 -3.23
N ARG A 349 3.59 1.75 -3.40
CA ARG A 349 2.85 1.76 -4.68
C ARG A 349 2.32 3.15 -5.07
N ILE A 350 2.01 4.02 -4.11
CA ILE A 350 1.60 5.41 -4.41
C ILE A 350 2.74 6.20 -5.07
N TRP A 351 3.99 5.96 -4.66
CA TRP A 351 5.18 6.65 -5.18
C TRP A 351 5.58 6.09 -6.55
N GLU A 352 5.57 4.77 -6.70
CA GLU A 352 5.94 4.08 -7.94
C GLU A 352 4.94 4.35 -9.08
N ARG A 353 3.63 4.42 -8.78
CA ARG A 353 2.57 4.70 -9.77
C ARG A 353 2.64 6.10 -10.38
N HIS A 354 3.28 7.06 -9.70
CA HIS A 354 3.47 8.44 -10.18
C HIS A 354 4.89 8.72 -10.67
N GLY A 355 5.71 7.69 -10.90
CA GLY A 355 7.06 7.83 -11.43
C GLY A 355 8.09 8.37 -10.42
N ILE A 356 7.78 8.34 -9.13
CA ILE A 356 8.71 8.71 -8.05
C ILE A 356 9.41 7.44 -7.59
N THR A 357 10.42 6.99 -8.35
CA THR A 357 11.34 5.94 -7.92
C THR A 357 12.55 6.58 -7.24
N PRO A 358 12.97 6.13 -6.03
CA PRO A 358 14.21 6.59 -5.43
C PRO A 358 15.42 6.38 -6.36
N PRO A 359 16.36 7.34 -6.42
CA PRO A 359 17.68 7.04 -6.96
C PRO A 359 18.30 5.93 -6.10
N SER A 360 18.67 4.82 -6.73
CA SER A 360 19.35 3.70 -6.08
C SER A 360 20.58 4.19 -5.28
N SER A 361 20.77 3.66 -4.07
CA SER A 361 21.88 3.95 -3.15
C SER A 361 23.24 3.39 -3.61
N ARG A 362 23.63 3.64 -4.86
CA ARG A 362 25.00 3.42 -5.35
C ARG A 362 25.58 4.71 -5.91
N LEU A 363 25.93 5.63 -5.01
CA LEU A 363 27.02 6.55 -5.31
C LEU A 363 28.33 5.78 -5.09
N GLY A 364 28.91 5.33 -6.20
CA GLY A 364 30.29 4.87 -6.22
C GLY A 364 31.19 5.98 -5.67
N ARG A 365 32.05 5.63 -4.72
CA ARG A 365 33.18 6.47 -4.32
C ARG A 365 33.98 6.83 -5.58
N THR A 366 33.89 8.08 -6.02
CA THR A 366 34.85 8.65 -6.95
C THR A 366 36.19 8.74 -6.23
N GLY A 367 37.07 7.78 -6.50
CA GLY A 367 38.44 7.76 -6.00
C GLY A 367 39.27 8.90 -6.60
N ILE A 368 39.88 9.69 -5.72
CA ILE A 368 41.00 10.57 -6.03
C ILE A 368 42.15 9.69 -6.55
N GLY A 369 42.72 10.09 -7.69
CA GLY A 369 43.67 9.28 -8.43
C GLY A 369 45.05 9.14 -7.78
N SER A 370 45.69 8.01 -8.06
CA SER A 370 47.15 7.94 -8.24
C SER A 370 47.47 6.97 -9.37
N ARG A 371 48.37 7.40 -10.26
CA ARG A 371 48.81 6.70 -11.47
C ARG A 371 49.83 5.60 -11.14
N SER A 372 49.67 4.44 -11.76
CA SER A 372 50.70 3.58 -12.40
C SER A 372 49.95 2.30 -12.83
N GLY A 373 49.80 1.93 -14.10
CA GLY A 373 50.82 1.76 -15.11
C GLY A 373 51.34 0.33 -15.03
N ILE A 374 50.72 -0.63 -15.74
CA ILE A 374 51.34 -1.84 -16.35
C ILE A 374 50.28 -2.59 -17.19
N ARG A 375 50.76 -3.17 -18.29
CA ARG A 375 50.11 -3.69 -19.50
C ARG A 375 49.27 -4.97 -19.33
N THR A 376 48.34 -5.14 -20.26
CA THR A 376 47.65 -6.35 -20.79
C THR A 376 48.58 -7.58 -20.99
N PRO A 377 48.09 -8.85 -21.14
CA PRO A 377 47.00 -9.21 -22.07
C PRO A 377 46.07 -10.41 -21.79
N SER A 378 45.06 -10.44 -22.65
CA SER A 378 44.05 -11.43 -23.05
C SER A 378 44.45 -12.92 -23.16
N ARG A 379 43.46 -13.81 -22.86
CA ARG A 379 43.21 -15.16 -23.42
C ARG A 379 41.74 -15.53 -23.07
N ILE A 380 40.78 -15.76 -24.01
CA ILE A 380 40.50 -16.98 -24.82
C ILE A 380 40.53 -18.25 -23.91
N SER A 381 39.54 -19.12 -23.71
CA SER A 381 38.27 -19.55 -24.37
C SER A 381 37.49 -20.52 -23.42
N PRO A 382 36.28 -21.03 -23.77
CA PRO A 382 35.31 -21.67 -22.86
C PRO A 382 35.20 -23.20 -22.96
N ARG A 383 34.56 -23.85 -21.96
CA ARG A 383 33.60 -25.02 -22.02
C ARG A 383 33.78 -26.03 -20.87
N SER A 384 32.67 -26.34 -20.19
CA SER A 384 32.16 -27.70 -19.91
C SER A 384 30.78 -27.59 -19.20
N ARG A 385 29.67 -27.79 -19.92
CA ARG A 385 28.81 -28.99 -19.82
C ARG A 385 29.23 -30.02 -18.76
N PHE A 386 28.37 -30.25 -17.77
CA PHE A 386 27.87 -31.57 -17.41
C PHE A 386 26.48 -31.41 -16.77
N GLY A 387 25.52 -32.19 -17.27
CA GLY A 387 24.25 -32.43 -16.60
C GLY A 387 24.28 -33.79 -15.91
N ARG A 388 23.50 -33.90 -14.84
CA ARG A 388 22.46 -34.91 -14.63
C ARG A 388 21.46 -34.35 -13.61
#